data_AF-A0A2E8P899-F1
#
_entry.id   AF-A0A2E8P899-F1
#
_cell.length_a   1.000
_cell.length_b   1.000
_cell.length_c   1.000
_cell.angle_alpha   90.00
_cell.angle_beta   90.00
_cell.angle_gamma   90.00
#
_symmetry.space_group_name_H-M   'P 1'
#
loop_
_entity.id
_entity.type
_entity.pdbx_description
1 polymer ?
#
loop_
_entity_poly.entity_id
_entity_poly.type
_entity_poly.pdbx_seq_one_letter_code
_entity_poly.pdbx_strand_id
1 'polypeptide(L)'
;MAVAAGCVLAVSLAACGGGDEEQAAEDVTPSEAPSDALDVEIDEAIEVIPACTSYFALDLKLSEINSEPDAKKKAKKEMLAELKGLTDTLVTDAEEAYISGDLPERVLVNSNRIQKNLSRVEASEGTDGIKKKQMRRIEKSASRIERSCEAAGDMLPQGNLDARTT
;
A
#
# COMPACT_ATOMS: atom_id res chain seq x y z
N MET A 1 -33.82 26.68 18.43
CA MET A 1 -33.72 28.16 18.37
C MET A 1 -32.36 28.55 18.91
N ALA A 2 -31.51 29.15 18.05
CA ALA A 2 -30.28 29.94 18.30
C ALA A 2 -29.17 29.28 19.16
N VAL A 3 -27.86 29.43 18.91
CA VAL A 3 -27.08 30.56 18.39
C VAL A 3 -25.81 30.03 17.70
N ALA A 4 -25.40 30.70 16.61
CA ALA A 4 -24.17 30.51 15.87
C ALA A 4 -22.96 31.19 16.53
N ALA A 5 -21.74 30.72 16.28
CA ALA A 5 -20.56 31.58 16.20
C ALA A 5 -19.40 30.84 15.51
N GLY A 6 -19.06 31.27 14.30
CA GLY A 6 -17.73 31.05 13.71
C GLY A 6 -16.85 32.27 13.96
N CYS A 7 -15.53 32.07 13.99
CA CYS A 7 -14.49 33.07 13.76
C CYS A 7 -13.23 32.31 13.28
N VAL A 8 -12.87 32.40 12.00
CA VAL A 8 -11.89 33.34 11.39
C VAL A 8 -10.44 32.89 11.55
N LEU A 9 -9.84 32.61 10.37
CA LEU A 9 -8.43 32.36 10.09
C LEU A 9 -7.52 33.52 10.53
N ALA A 10 -6.31 33.19 10.99
CA ALA A 10 -5.18 34.11 10.97
C ALA A 10 -3.90 33.36 10.53
N VAL A 11 -3.57 33.48 9.25
CA VAL A 11 -2.25 33.18 8.70
C VAL A 11 -1.35 34.36 9.05
N SER A 12 -0.24 34.12 9.72
CA SER A 12 0.80 35.14 9.97
C SER A 12 2.03 34.79 9.14
N LEU A 13 2.14 35.36 7.93
CA LEU A 13 3.42 35.49 7.22
C LEU A 13 4.19 36.65 7.85
N ALA A 14 5.35 36.37 8.44
CA ALA A 14 6.34 37.39 8.76
C ALA A 14 7.30 37.53 7.58
N ALA A 15 7.12 38.60 6.81
CA ALA A 15 8.11 39.14 5.89
C ALA A 15 8.90 40.22 6.63
N CYS A 16 10.22 40.13 6.63
CA CYS A 16 11.11 41.23 7.03
C CYS A 16 12.08 41.47 5.87
N GLY A 17 11.78 42.46 5.03
CA GLY A 17 12.82 43.28 4.40
C GLY A 17 13.47 44.16 5.49
N GLY A 18 14.61 44.80 5.34
CA GLY A 18 15.43 45.15 4.18
C GLY A 18 16.17 46.47 4.53
N GLY A 19 17.36 46.69 3.95
CA GLY A 19 18.17 47.93 4.03
C GLY A 19 19.33 47.83 5.04
N ASP A 20 20.56 48.29 4.79
CA ASP A 20 21.10 49.19 3.75
C ASP A 20 22.66 49.12 3.76
N GLU A 21 23.30 49.77 2.79
CA GLU A 21 24.65 49.59 2.19
C GLU A 21 25.83 50.11 3.08
N GLU A 22 27.15 49.87 2.85
CA GLU A 22 27.95 50.30 1.69
C GLU A 22 29.43 49.79 1.69
N GLN A 23 29.87 49.38 0.48
CA GLN A 23 31.18 49.38 -0.21
C GLN A 23 32.54 49.08 0.49
N ALA A 24 33.25 48.11 -0.09
CA ALA A 24 34.61 48.31 -0.61
C ALA A 24 34.84 47.41 -1.84
N ALA A 25 35.20 48.01 -2.97
CA ALA A 25 35.59 47.34 -4.20
C ALA A 25 37.09 47.04 -4.17
N GLU A 26 37.49 45.82 -4.51
CA GLU A 26 38.74 45.51 -5.23
C GLU A 26 38.55 44.21 -6.05
N ASP A 27 39.36 44.12 -7.10
CA ASP A 27 39.15 43.46 -8.38
C ASP A 27 39.80 42.05 -8.43
N VAL A 28 39.37 41.25 -9.42
CA VAL A 28 40.06 40.07 -10.01
C VAL A 28 40.09 38.73 -9.26
N THR A 29 39.13 37.84 -9.55
CA THR A 29 39.28 36.54 -10.26
C THR A 29 38.05 35.64 -10.01
N PRO A 30 37.34 35.13 -11.05
CA PRO A 30 36.43 34.00 -10.87
C PRO A 30 37.28 32.73 -10.74
N SER A 31 37.73 32.41 -9.52
CA SER A 31 38.33 31.11 -9.21
C SER A 31 37.19 30.13 -8.98
N GLU A 32 37.02 29.23 -9.96
CA GLU A 32 36.29 27.96 -9.94
C GLU A 32 35.43 27.69 -8.68
N ALA A 33 34.10 27.77 -8.87
CA ALA A 33 33.21 26.98 -8.05
C ALA A 33 33.63 25.50 -8.19
N PRO A 34 33.79 24.73 -7.10
CA PRO A 34 33.83 23.29 -7.26
C PRO A 34 32.45 22.88 -7.79
N SER A 35 32.37 22.66 -9.09
CA SER A 35 31.33 21.87 -9.72
C SER A 35 31.60 20.40 -9.38
N ASP A 36 31.59 20.08 -8.09
CA ASP A 36 31.19 18.75 -7.68
C ASP A 36 29.67 18.77 -7.76
N ALA A 37 29.19 18.56 -8.99
CA ALA A 37 27.94 17.86 -9.16
C ALA A 37 28.13 16.52 -8.45
N LEU A 38 27.76 16.48 -7.17
CA LEU A 38 27.40 15.24 -6.54
C LEU A 38 26.22 14.72 -7.35
N ASP A 39 26.52 13.92 -8.37
CA ASP A 39 25.64 12.87 -8.85
C ASP A 39 25.41 11.95 -7.65
N VAL A 40 24.59 12.41 -6.70
CA VAL A 40 23.93 11.54 -5.75
C VAL A 40 22.93 10.80 -6.62
N GLU A 41 23.36 9.65 -7.14
CA GLU A 41 22.46 8.55 -7.42
C GLU A 41 21.74 8.28 -6.09
N ILE A 42 20.64 9.00 -5.85
CA ILE A 42 19.65 8.59 -4.88
C ILE A 42 19.06 7.34 -5.55
N ASP A 43 19.68 6.20 -5.29
CA ASP A 43 18.98 4.93 -5.31
C ASP A 43 17.80 5.14 -4.35
N GLU A 44 16.68 5.59 -4.89
CA GLU A 44 15.40 5.65 -4.20
C GLU A 44 15.10 4.21 -3.84
N ALA A 45 15.56 3.81 -2.66
CA ALA A 45 15.32 2.48 -2.13
C ALA A 45 13.81 2.34 -2.10
N ILE A 46 13.29 1.52 -3.03
CA ILE A 46 11.86 1.20 -3.08
C ILE A 46 11.50 0.72 -1.68
N GLU A 47 10.72 1.52 -0.97
CA GLU A 47 10.28 1.19 0.37
C GLU A 47 9.29 0.03 0.25
N VAL A 48 9.80 -1.18 0.46
CA VAL A 48 8.98 -2.39 0.44
C VAL A 48 8.21 -2.45 1.74
N ILE A 49 6.89 -2.30 1.65
CA ILE A 49 6.01 -2.39 2.83
C ILE A 49 5.59 -3.87 2.97
N PRO A 50 5.96 -4.57 4.06
CA PRO A 50 5.69 -6.01 4.19
C PRO A 50 4.21 -6.38 3.98
N ALA A 51 3.29 -5.57 4.49
CA ALA A 51 1.86 -5.76 4.31
C ALA A 51 1.43 -5.69 2.83
N CYS A 52 2.07 -4.83 2.03
CA CYS A 52 1.82 -4.74 0.60
C CYS A 52 2.39 -5.94 -0.16
N THR A 53 3.59 -6.40 0.22
CA THR A 53 4.15 -7.66 -0.31
C THR A 53 3.25 -8.86 0.00
N SER A 54 2.76 -8.98 1.23
CA SER A 54 1.80 -10.03 1.62
C SER A 54 0.46 -9.91 0.89
N TYR A 55 0.01 -8.68 0.60
CA TYR A 55 -1.14 -8.46 -0.26
C TYR A 55 -0.90 -8.94 -1.70
N PHE A 56 0.28 -8.70 -2.27
CA PHE A 56 0.62 -9.14 -3.63
C PHE A 56 0.65 -10.67 -3.73
N ALA A 57 1.17 -11.35 -2.71
CA ALA A 57 1.12 -12.81 -2.66
C ALA A 57 -0.33 -13.34 -2.59
N LEU A 58 -1.18 -12.70 -1.78
CA LEU A 58 -2.61 -13.02 -1.73
C LEU A 58 -3.29 -12.81 -3.09
N ASP A 59 -3.00 -11.71 -3.75
CA ASP A 59 -3.55 -11.36 -5.06
C ASP A 59 -3.15 -12.36 -6.14
N LEU A 60 -1.87 -12.79 -6.19
CA LEU A 60 -1.42 -13.86 -7.08
C LEU A 60 -2.20 -15.16 -6.85
N LYS A 61 -2.40 -15.55 -5.58
CA LYS A 61 -3.15 -16.76 -5.27
C LYS A 61 -4.63 -16.65 -5.65
N LEU A 62 -5.23 -15.46 -5.52
CA LEU A 62 -6.60 -15.22 -6.00
C LEU A 62 -6.69 -15.34 -7.53
N SER A 63 -5.70 -14.83 -8.26
CA SER A 63 -5.60 -14.98 -9.72
C SER A 63 -5.45 -16.44 -10.13
N GLU A 64 -4.57 -17.21 -9.48
CA GLU A 64 -4.41 -18.66 -9.72
C GLU A 64 -5.73 -19.41 -9.54
N ILE A 65 -6.45 -19.16 -8.44
CA ILE A 65 -7.76 -19.77 -8.16
C ILE A 65 -8.79 -19.46 -9.27
N ASN A 66 -8.75 -18.24 -9.81
CA ASN A 66 -9.65 -17.82 -10.87
C ASN A 66 -9.29 -18.43 -12.24
N SER A 67 -7.99 -18.65 -12.50
CA SER A 67 -7.51 -19.31 -13.74
C SER A 67 -7.72 -20.83 -13.75
N GLU A 68 -7.93 -21.45 -12.59
CA GLU A 68 -8.09 -22.90 -12.45
C GLU A 68 -9.47 -23.34 -11.88
N PRO A 69 -10.61 -22.96 -12.47
CA PRO A 69 -11.93 -23.32 -11.95
C PRO A 69 -12.19 -24.83 -11.94
N ASP A 70 -11.54 -25.57 -12.83
CA ASP A 70 -11.68 -27.02 -13.00
C ASP A 70 -10.57 -27.83 -12.30
N ALA A 71 -9.79 -27.18 -11.42
CA ALA A 71 -8.75 -27.84 -10.64
C ALA A 71 -9.29 -29.08 -9.89
N LYS A 72 -8.43 -30.09 -9.73
CA LYS A 72 -8.79 -31.30 -8.98
C LYS A 72 -9.06 -30.95 -7.52
N LYS A 73 -9.97 -31.70 -6.88
CA LYS A 73 -10.34 -31.51 -5.46
C LYS A 73 -9.15 -31.35 -4.51
N LYS A 74 -8.06 -32.10 -4.71
CA LYS A 74 -6.84 -31.96 -3.89
C LYS A 74 -6.21 -30.57 -4.04
N ALA A 75 -6.01 -30.11 -5.28
CA ALA A 75 -5.43 -28.80 -5.58
C ALA A 75 -6.32 -27.66 -5.05
N LYS A 76 -7.65 -27.76 -5.19
CA LYS A 76 -8.60 -26.79 -4.62
C LYS A 76 -8.50 -26.66 -3.09
N LYS A 77 -8.20 -27.76 -2.38
CA LYS A 77 -7.99 -27.73 -0.93
C LYS A 77 -6.68 -27.07 -0.55
N GLU A 78 -5.63 -27.37 -1.32
CA GLU A 78 -4.30 -26.80 -1.16
C GLU A 78 -4.31 -25.29 -1.41
N MET A 79 -4.87 -24.85 -2.54
CA MET A 79 -5.08 -23.43 -2.85
C MET A 79 -5.89 -22.70 -1.77
N LEU A 80 -6.95 -23.32 -1.22
CA LEU A 80 -7.70 -22.72 -0.11
C LEU A 80 -6.85 -22.59 1.16
N ALA A 81 -6.06 -23.62 1.48
CA ALA A 81 -5.19 -23.60 2.66
C ALA A 81 -4.10 -22.53 2.53
N GLU A 82 -3.47 -22.43 1.36
CA GLU A 82 -2.50 -21.38 1.05
C GLU A 82 -3.14 -20.00 1.09
N LEU A 83 -4.31 -19.80 0.49
CA LEU A 83 -5.03 -18.52 0.52
C LEU A 83 -5.34 -18.08 1.96
N LYS A 84 -5.72 -19.02 2.83
CA LYS A 84 -5.92 -18.76 4.27
C LYS A 84 -4.60 -18.37 4.95
N GLY A 85 -3.53 -19.12 4.73
CA GLY A 85 -2.21 -18.82 5.29
C GLY A 85 -1.69 -17.44 4.86
N LEU A 86 -1.78 -17.11 3.57
CA LEU A 86 -1.42 -15.79 3.04
C LEU A 86 -2.26 -14.67 3.67
N THR A 87 -3.55 -14.94 3.92
CA THR A 87 -4.41 -13.96 4.59
C THR A 87 -4.01 -13.77 6.05
N ASP A 88 -3.60 -14.82 6.75
CA ASP A 88 -3.15 -14.73 8.15
C ASP A 88 -1.84 -13.93 8.26
N THR A 89 -0.90 -14.15 7.34
CA THR A 89 0.31 -13.33 7.20
C THR A 89 -0.06 -11.87 6.91
N LEU A 90 -0.93 -11.61 5.93
CA LEU A 90 -1.39 -10.26 5.60
C LEU A 90 -2.06 -9.55 6.79
N VAL A 91 -2.79 -10.25 7.65
CA VAL A 91 -3.36 -9.64 8.86
C VAL A 91 -2.26 -9.22 9.83
N THR A 92 -1.25 -10.07 10.03
CA THR A 92 -0.11 -9.81 10.92
C THR A 92 0.70 -8.62 10.42
N ASP A 93 1.08 -8.62 9.14
CA ASP A 93 1.88 -7.54 8.56
C ASP A 93 1.09 -6.23 8.49
N ALA A 94 -0.23 -6.30 8.25
CA ALA A 94 -1.09 -5.11 8.26
C ALA A 94 -1.25 -4.51 9.67
N GLU A 95 -1.15 -5.32 10.72
CA GLU A 95 -1.13 -4.84 12.09
C GLU A 95 0.19 -4.14 12.38
N GLU A 96 1.31 -4.73 11.97
CA GLU A 96 2.64 -4.12 12.11
C GLU A 96 2.73 -2.80 11.34
N ALA A 97 2.31 -2.77 10.08
CA ALA A 97 2.30 -1.56 9.24
C ALA A 97 1.40 -0.45 9.80
N TYR A 98 0.33 -0.83 10.52
CA TYR A 98 -0.50 0.14 11.23
C TYR A 98 0.20 0.70 12.48
N ILE A 99 0.91 -0.16 13.23
CA ILE A 99 1.66 0.22 14.43
C ILE A 99 2.85 1.13 14.08
N SER A 100 3.58 0.82 13.00
CA SER A 100 4.71 1.62 12.51
C SER A 100 4.27 2.94 11.86
N GLY A 101 3.05 2.99 11.33
CA GLY A 101 2.50 4.14 10.64
C GLY A 101 2.67 4.10 9.11
N ASP A 102 3.22 3.02 8.57
CA ASP A 102 3.46 2.84 7.13
C ASP A 102 2.14 2.73 6.35
N LEU A 103 1.11 2.15 6.96
CA LEU A 103 -0.22 2.02 6.36
C LEU A 103 -1.35 2.45 7.30
N PRO A 104 -2.46 2.98 6.76
CA PRO A 104 -3.62 3.34 7.57
C PRO A 104 -4.34 2.10 8.13
N GLU A 105 -4.96 2.23 9.32
CA GLU A 105 -5.74 1.17 10.01
C GLU A 105 -6.74 0.44 9.11
N ARG A 106 -7.28 1.13 8.09
CA ARG A 106 -8.19 0.55 7.12
C ARG A 106 -7.60 -0.66 6.39
N VAL A 107 -6.28 -0.79 6.26
CA VAL A 107 -5.62 -1.97 5.68
C VAL A 107 -5.89 -3.18 6.57
N LEU A 108 -5.52 -3.10 7.86
CA LEU A 108 -5.78 -4.13 8.86
C LEU A 108 -7.27 -4.51 8.93
N VAL A 109 -8.17 -3.52 8.90
CA VAL A 109 -9.62 -3.77 8.92
C VAL A 109 -10.08 -4.55 7.68
N ASN A 110 -9.52 -4.27 6.49
CA ASN A 110 -9.86 -5.00 5.27
C ASN A 110 -9.21 -6.40 5.24
N SER A 111 -7.97 -6.56 5.73
CA SER A 111 -7.31 -7.86 5.88
C SER A 111 -8.13 -8.80 6.78
N ASN A 112 -8.56 -8.30 7.94
CA ASN A 112 -9.44 -9.03 8.86
C ASN A 112 -10.81 -9.40 8.22
N ARG A 113 -11.35 -8.55 7.34
CA ARG A 113 -12.57 -8.88 6.60
C ARG A 113 -12.35 -10.02 5.60
N ILE A 114 -11.20 -10.08 4.94
CA ILE A 114 -10.84 -11.19 4.05
C ILE A 114 -10.75 -12.48 4.90
N GLN A 115 -9.98 -12.45 5.98
CA GLN A 115 -9.80 -13.57 6.91
C GLN A 115 -11.14 -14.11 7.41
N LYS A 116 -12.04 -13.22 7.85
CA LYS A 116 -13.38 -13.59 8.32
C LYS A 116 -14.27 -14.22 7.24
N ASN A 117 -14.12 -13.84 5.97
CA ASN A 117 -14.87 -14.47 4.89
C ASN A 117 -14.29 -15.86 4.56
N LEU A 118 -12.97 -16.03 4.65
CA LEU A 118 -12.28 -17.30 4.38
C LEU A 118 -12.41 -18.30 5.53
N SER A 119 -12.42 -17.87 6.79
CA SER A 119 -12.54 -18.75 7.96
C SER A 119 -13.86 -19.54 7.98
N ARG A 120 -14.87 -19.06 7.27
CA ARG A 120 -16.19 -19.69 7.12
C ARG A 120 -16.26 -20.71 5.98
N VAL A 121 -15.18 -20.87 5.22
CA VAL A 121 -15.11 -21.81 4.09
C VAL A 121 -14.67 -23.16 4.61
N GLU A 122 -15.45 -24.19 4.32
CA GLU A 122 -15.14 -25.56 4.72
C GLU A 122 -13.92 -26.10 3.97
N ALA A 123 -12.93 -26.62 4.71
CA ALA A 123 -11.71 -27.15 4.12
C ALA A 123 -11.96 -28.41 3.25
N SER A 124 -13.07 -29.11 3.47
CA SER A 124 -13.49 -30.28 2.68
C SER A 124 -13.88 -29.92 1.25
N GLU A 125 -14.39 -28.71 1.03
CA GLU A 125 -14.88 -28.18 -0.25
C GLU A 125 -13.75 -27.50 -1.06
N GLY A 126 -12.66 -27.08 -0.41
CA GLY A 126 -11.61 -26.31 -1.08
C GLY A 126 -12.13 -24.97 -1.60
N THR A 127 -11.55 -24.45 -2.68
CA THR A 127 -11.96 -23.17 -3.28
C THR A 127 -13.41 -23.15 -3.76
N ASP A 128 -14.03 -24.30 -4.06
CA ASP A 128 -15.45 -24.40 -4.42
C ASP A 128 -16.39 -23.98 -3.28
N GLY A 129 -15.93 -24.07 -2.03
CA GLY A 129 -16.68 -23.60 -0.87
C GLY A 129 -16.74 -22.07 -0.75
N ILE A 130 -15.94 -21.34 -1.54
CA ILE A 130 -15.96 -19.88 -1.57
C ILE A 130 -17.17 -19.42 -2.38
N LYS A 131 -18.29 -19.13 -1.70
CA LYS A 131 -19.50 -18.66 -2.37
C LYS A 131 -19.23 -17.36 -3.13
N LYS A 132 -19.89 -17.17 -4.28
CA LYS A 132 -19.80 -15.95 -5.10
C LYS A 132 -19.98 -14.64 -4.32
N LYS A 133 -20.82 -14.63 -3.28
CA LYS A 133 -21.02 -13.45 -2.40
C LYS A 133 -19.84 -13.22 -1.46
N GLN A 134 -19.18 -14.27 -0.98
CA GLN A 134 -17.94 -14.19 -0.20
C GLN A 134 -16.80 -13.69 -1.08
N MET A 135 -16.64 -14.26 -2.29
CA MET A 135 -15.59 -13.84 -3.22
C MET A 135 -15.66 -12.34 -3.53
N ARG A 136 -16.84 -11.81 -3.89
CA ARG A 136 -17.03 -10.36 -4.10
C ARG A 136 -16.66 -9.49 -2.90
N ARG A 137 -16.79 -10.00 -1.67
CA ARG A 137 -16.40 -9.26 -0.46
C ARG A 137 -14.90 -9.31 -0.23
N ILE A 138 -14.26 -10.43 -0.57
CA ILE A 138 -12.80 -10.59 -0.55
C ILE A 138 -12.20 -9.62 -1.56
N GLU A 139 -12.60 -9.68 -2.83
CA GLU A 139 -12.14 -8.79 -3.91
C GLU A 139 -12.33 -7.30 -3.56
N LYS A 140 -13.49 -6.93 -3.01
CA LYS A 140 -13.74 -5.54 -2.59
C LYS A 140 -12.80 -5.08 -1.47
N SER A 141 -12.41 -5.98 -0.58
CA SER A 141 -11.49 -5.68 0.52
C SER A 141 -10.05 -5.61 -0.02
N ALA A 142 -9.66 -6.57 -0.86
CA ALA A 142 -8.39 -6.60 -1.59
C ALA A 142 -8.15 -5.30 -2.37
N SER A 143 -9.11 -4.86 -3.19
CA SER A 143 -9.05 -3.60 -3.95
C SER A 143 -8.87 -2.34 -3.08
N ARG A 144 -9.24 -2.38 -1.79
CA ARG A 144 -9.03 -1.26 -0.85
C ARG A 144 -7.65 -1.30 -0.21
N ILE A 145 -7.10 -2.50 -0.03
CA ILE A 145 -5.72 -2.71 0.41
C ILE A 145 -4.78 -2.24 -0.70
N GLU A 146 -4.99 -2.68 -1.94
CA GLU A 146 -4.24 -2.26 -3.14
C GLU A 146 -4.15 -0.74 -3.25
N ARG A 147 -5.29 -0.04 -3.16
CA ARG A 147 -5.31 1.43 -3.20
C ARG A 147 -4.59 2.10 -2.05
N SER A 148 -4.42 1.41 -0.92
CA SER A 148 -3.64 1.93 0.20
C SER A 148 -2.15 1.69 -0.01
N CYS A 149 -1.75 0.56 -0.60
CA CYS A 149 -0.38 0.29 -1.02
C CYS A 149 0.08 1.25 -2.12
N GLU A 150 -0.74 1.44 -3.16
CA GLU A 150 -0.48 2.41 -4.23
C GLU A 150 -0.31 3.84 -3.67
N ALA A 151 -1.17 4.24 -2.72
CA ALA A 151 -1.06 5.55 -2.07
C ALA A 151 0.19 5.69 -1.18
N ALA A 152 0.79 4.57 -0.75
CA ALA A 152 2.04 4.52 -0.01
C ALA A 152 3.28 4.35 -0.93
N GLY A 153 3.08 4.32 -2.26
CA GLY A 153 4.17 4.16 -3.24
C GLY A 153 4.52 2.70 -3.58
N ASP A 154 3.92 1.71 -2.91
CA ASP A 154 4.16 0.29 -3.18
C ASP A 154 3.14 -0.25 -4.19
N MET A 155 3.51 -0.19 -5.47
CA MET A 155 2.66 -0.57 -6.60
C MET A 155 2.60 -2.08 -6.81
N LEU A 156 1.45 -2.55 -7.27
CA LEU A 156 1.25 -3.96 -7.62
C LEU A 156 2.27 -4.39 -8.71
N PRO A 157 3.08 -5.45 -8.48
CA PRO A 157 4.09 -5.88 -9.44
C PRO A 157 3.49 -6.33 -10.78
N GLN A 158 4.26 -6.23 -11.87
CA GLN A 158 3.76 -6.61 -13.20
C GLN A 158 3.28 -8.07 -13.27
N GLY A 159 3.95 -9.01 -12.58
CA GLY A 159 3.54 -10.41 -12.55
C GLY A 159 2.14 -10.63 -11.97
N ASN A 160 1.69 -9.78 -11.04
CA ASN A 160 0.33 -9.79 -10.51
C ASN A 160 -0.68 -9.32 -11.57
N LEU A 161 -0.36 -8.23 -12.26
CA LEU A 161 -1.21 -7.69 -13.32
C LEU A 161 -1.39 -8.71 -14.45
N ASP A 162 -0.31 -9.37 -14.85
CA ASP A 162 -0.33 -10.39 -15.89
C ASP A 162 -1.21 -11.58 -15.46
N ALA A 163 -1.05 -12.06 -14.22
CA ALA A 163 -1.83 -13.17 -13.67
C ALA A 163 -3.34 -12.90 -13.60
N ARG A 164 -3.77 -11.64 -13.48
CA ARG A 164 -5.21 -11.28 -13.50
C ARG A 164 -5.84 -11.43 -14.89
N THR A 165 -5.03 -11.54 -15.94
CA THR A 165 -5.49 -11.56 -17.35
C THR A 165 -5.39 -12.92 -18.03
N THR A 166 -4.76 -13.90 -17.37
CA THR A 166 -4.66 -15.30 -17.81
C THR A 166 -5.90 -16.10 -17.45
#